data_AF-A0A4V1XL23-F1
#
_entry.id   AF-A0A4V1XL23-F1
#
_cell.length_a   1.000
_cell.length_b   1.000
_cell.length_c   1.000
_cell.angle_alpha   90.00
_cell.angle_beta   90.00
_cell.angle_gamma   90.00
#
_symmetry.space_group_name_H-M   'P 1'
#
loop_
_entity.id
_entity.type
_entity.pdbx_description
1 polymer ?
#
loop_
_entity_poly.entity_id
_entity_poly.type
_entity_poly.pdbx_seq_one_letter_code
_entity_poly.pdbx_strand_id
1 'polypeptide(L)'
;MASPTSISAVESKDISILYYTRSGGQIASLTSQKSGEDPKNPEYVTANVMLGGNTVSAAAPQVTAVAYTLNDSREIRLYYIDGNDQDGYQLKELCKTNDGDWYDGTLNDNGVTATKDSLLAANVEDGQGDLKVFFQRQKGGNKDTWVAWVVLGQTTWSQRKVYSGTY
;
A
#
# COMPACT_ATOMS: atom_id res chain seq x y z
N MET A 1 5.78 -21.94 4.24
CA MET A 1 5.38 -20.51 4.24
C MET A 1 4.06 -20.40 4.99
N ALA A 2 3.89 -19.41 5.86
CA ALA A 2 2.55 -19.10 6.39
C ALA A 2 1.67 -18.65 5.22
N SER A 3 0.42 -19.12 5.16
CA SER A 3 -0.50 -18.78 4.07
C SER A 3 -0.71 -17.26 4.01
N PRO A 4 -0.67 -16.65 2.81
CA PRO A 4 -0.96 -15.22 2.66
C PRO A 4 -2.42 -14.94 3.04
N THR A 5 -2.64 -13.84 3.74
CA THR A 5 -3.96 -13.40 4.23
C THR A 5 -4.54 -12.25 3.41
N SER A 6 -3.69 -11.50 2.72
CA SER A 6 -4.02 -10.46 1.75
C SER A 6 -2.92 -10.41 0.70
N ILE A 7 -3.26 -10.05 -0.53
CA ILE A 7 -2.32 -9.91 -1.64
C ILE A 7 -2.61 -8.64 -2.44
N SER A 8 -1.56 -8.01 -2.95
CA SER A 8 -1.65 -6.92 -3.91
C SER A 8 -0.48 -7.01 -4.87
N ALA A 9 -0.76 -7.02 -6.17
CA ALA A 9 0.27 -7.09 -7.19
C ALA A 9 0.45 -5.73 -7.88
N VAL A 10 1.69 -5.41 -8.22
CA VAL A 10 2.04 -4.28 -9.07
C VAL A 10 3.06 -4.74 -10.10
N GLU A 11 2.98 -4.12 -11.27
CA GLU A 11 4.03 -4.23 -12.29
C GLU A 11 4.73 -2.89 -12.42
N SER A 12 6.04 -2.93 -12.65
CA SER A 12 6.78 -1.71 -12.93
C SER A 12 8.00 -1.99 -13.80
N LYS A 13 7.97 -1.49 -15.04
CA LYS A 13 8.98 -1.81 -16.07
C LYS A 13 9.17 -3.34 -16.15
N ASP A 14 10.38 -3.81 -15.87
CA ASP A 14 10.79 -5.21 -15.97
C ASP A 14 10.63 -6.00 -14.66
N ILE A 15 9.83 -5.53 -13.71
CA ILE A 15 9.57 -6.30 -12.47
C ILE A 15 8.08 -6.50 -12.23
N SER A 16 7.75 -7.71 -11.78
CA SER A 16 6.44 -8.05 -11.21
C SER A 16 6.63 -8.24 -9.72
N ILE A 17 5.85 -7.55 -8.90
CA ILE A 17 5.91 -7.67 -7.45
C ILE A 17 4.53 -8.01 -6.92
N LEU A 18 4.44 -9.06 -6.11
CA LEU A 18 3.27 -9.37 -5.29
C LEU A 18 3.61 -9.07 -3.83
N TYR A 19 2.94 -8.10 -3.23
CA TYR A 19 2.96 -7.84 -1.81
C TYR A 19 1.90 -8.67 -1.11
N TYR A 20 2.23 -9.19 0.07
CA TYR A 20 1.30 -9.98 0.87
C TYR A 20 1.56 -9.81 2.36
N THR A 21 0.51 -10.02 3.15
CA THR A 21 0.60 -10.15 4.62
C THR A 21 0.64 -11.62 5.00
N ARG A 22 1.46 -11.98 5.99
CA ARG A 22 1.43 -13.29 6.64
C ARG A 22 0.37 -13.30 7.76
N SER A 23 0.08 -14.47 8.31
CA SER A 23 -0.91 -14.64 9.40
C SER A 23 -0.62 -13.80 10.65
N GLY A 24 0.65 -13.43 10.89
CA GLY A 24 1.06 -12.52 11.98
C GLY A 24 1.13 -11.04 11.59
N GLY A 25 0.59 -10.63 10.45
CA GLY A 25 0.60 -9.24 9.98
C GLY A 25 1.87 -8.81 9.25
N GLN A 26 2.98 -9.56 9.39
CA GLN A 26 4.23 -9.27 8.69
C GLN A 26 4.02 -9.10 7.18
N ILE A 27 4.54 -8.01 6.62
CA ILE A 27 4.45 -7.71 5.20
C ILE A 27 5.69 -8.25 4.48
N ALA A 28 5.45 -8.90 3.35
CA ALA A 28 6.48 -9.45 2.49
C ALA A 28 6.15 -9.25 1.01
N SER A 29 7.13 -9.51 0.16
CA SER A 29 6.98 -9.50 -1.29
C SER A 29 7.47 -10.79 -1.92
N LEU A 30 6.91 -11.11 -3.08
CA LEU A 30 7.44 -12.00 -4.09
C LEU A 30 7.80 -11.14 -5.31
N THR A 31 9.05 -11.17 -5.75
CA THR A 31 9.53 -10.34 -6.88
C THR A 31 10.13 -11.22 -7.96
N SER A 32 9.70 -11.05 -9.21
CA SER A 32 10.36 -11.62 -10.38
C SER A 32 10.88 -10.52 -11.30
N GLN A 33 12.00 -10.81 -11.97
CA GLN A 33 12.47 -9.99 -13.09
C GLN A 33 11.86 -10.54 -14.38
N LYS A 34 11.28 -9.67 -15.20
CA LYS A 34 10.69 -10.02 -16.50
C LYS A 34 11.76 -10.11 -17.59
N SER A 35 12.82 -9.30 -17.50
CA SER A 35 13.92 -9.30 -18.44
C SER A 35 15.03 -10.23 -17.96
N GLY A 36 15.49 -11.12 -18.85
CA GLY A 36 16.57 -12.08 -18.56
C GLY A 36 16.17 -13.33 -17.76
N GLU A 37 14.88 -13.51 -17.46
CA GLU A 37 14.37 -14.71 -16.79
C GLU A 37 14.43 -15.93 -17.73
N ASP A 38 14.74 -17.11 -17.19
CA ASP A 38 14.64 -18.37 -17.92
C ASP A 38 13.14 -18.68 -18.13
N PRO A 39 12.61 -18.65 -19.36
CA PRO A 39 11.20 -18.91 -19.62
C PRO A 39 10.78 -20.35 -19.26
N LYS A 40 11.73 -21.26 -19.01
CA LYS A 40 11.45 -22.62 -18.56
C LYS A 40 11.39 -22.74 -17.03
N ASN A 41 12.00 -21.81 -16.31
CA ASN A 41 12.11 -21.82 -14.84
C ASN A 41 11.97 -20.40 -14.28
N PRO A 42 10.79 -19.76 -14.41
CA PRO A 42 10.58 -18.44 -13.80
C PRO A 42 10.57 -18.55 -12.27
N GLU A 43 11.26 -17.64 -11.60
CA GLU A 43 11.44 -17.67 -10.14
C GLU A 43 11.02 -16.35 -9.49
N TYR A 44 10.18 -16.45 -8.46
CA TYR A 44 9.89 -15.33 -7.57
C TYR A 44 10.78 -15.39 -6.33
N VAL A 45 11.54 -14.33 -6.09
CA VAL A 45 12.33 -14.16 -4.88
C VAL A 45 11.46 -13.58 -3.79
N THR A 46 11.44 -14.21 -2.60
CA THR A 46 10.73 -13.69 -1.44
C THR A 46 11.62 -12.78 -0.59
N ALA A 47 11.06 -11.67 -0.12
CA ALA A 47 11.72 -10.78 0.84
C ALA A 47 10.71 -10.20 1.83
N ASN A 48 11.18 -9.77 3.00
CA ASN A 48 10.36 -8.97 3.92
C ASN A 48 10.38 -7.51 3.48
N VAL A 49 9.28 -6.78 3.71
CA VAL A 49 9.30 -5.33 3.62
C VAL A 49 9.96 -4.79 4.90
N MET A 50 11.02 -4.00 4.73
CA MET A 50 11.88 -3.52 5.82
C MET A 50 11.88 -1.99 5.84
N LEU A 51 11.67 -1.39 7.01
CA LEU A 51 11.80 0.06 7.25
C LEU A 51 12.85 0.28 8.34
N GLY A 52 13.91 1.03 8.02
CA GLY A 52 14.99 1.32 8.98
C GLY A 52 15.62 0.06 9.60
N GLY A 53 15.75 -1.03 8.81
CA GLY A 53 16.28 -2.31 9.28
C GLY A 53 15.30 -3.19 10.05
N ASN A 54 14.06 -2.73 10.28
CA ASN A 54 13.02 -3.51 10.96
C ASN A 54 12.00 -4.04 9.97
N THR A 55 11.50 -5.25 10.22
CA THR A 55 10.37 -5.81 9.49
C THR A 55 9.11 -4.99 9.75
N VAL A 56 8.38 -4.66 8.69
CA VAL A 56 7.07 -4.01 8.79
C VAL A 56 5.98 -5.05 9.00
N SER A 57 5.06 -4.76 9.92
CA SER A 57 3.87 -5.57 10.18
C SER A 57 2.63 -4.70 10.15
N ALA A 58 1.57 -5.19 9.53
CA ALA A 58 0.26 -4.57 9.56
C ALA A 58 -0.56 -5.12 10.73
N ALA A 59 -1.25 -4.23 11.45
CA ALA A 59 -2.15 -4.58 12.53
C ALA A 59 -3.43 -5.27 12.00
N ALA A 60 -3.88 -4.86 10.81
CA ALA A 60 -4.84 -5.60 10.01
C ALA A 60 -4.08 -6.35 8.91
N PRO A 61 -4.34 -7.65 8.67
CA PRO A 61 -3.68 -8.41 7.61
C PRO A 61 -4.24 -8.01 6.23
N GLN A 62 -4.09 -6.74 5.85
CA GLN A 62 -4.54 -6.12 4.62
C GLN A 62 -3.41 -5.25 4.08
N VAL A 63 -3.18 -5.34 2.78
CA VAL A 63 -2.17 -4.55 2.08
C VAL A 63 -2.66 -4.25 0.66
N THR A 64 -2.42 -3.04 0.19
CA THR A 64 -2.61 -2.66 -1.22
C THR A 64 -1.41 -1.87 -1.70
N ALA A 65 -1.07 -1.99 -2.97
CA ALA A 65 0.07 -1.31 -3.56
C ALA A 65 -0.30 -0.68 -4.91
N VAL A 66 0.41 0.38 -5.26
CA VAL A 66 0.41 0.96 -6.61
C VAL A 66 1.85 1.21 -7.05
N ALA A 67 2.08 1.17 -8.35
CA ALA A 67 3.34 1.57 -8.96
C ALA A 67 3.08 2.55 -10.11
N TYR A 68 3.93 3.55 -10.26
CA TYR A 68 3.84 4.57 -11.30
C TYR A 68 5.22 5.20 -11.58
N THR A 69 5.30 6.09 -12.57
CA THR A 69 6.50 6.89 -12.85
C THR A 69 6.21 8.35 -12.56
N LEU A 70 7.10 9.02 -11.83
CA LEU A 70 7.04 10.45 -11.54
C LEU A 70 8.42 11.06 -11.76
N ASN A 71 8.53 12.06 -12.63
CA ASN A 71 9.82 12.72 -12.96
C ASN A 71 10.93 11.69 -13.28
N ASP A 72 10.63 10.76 -14.19
CA ASP A 72 11.51 9.64 -14.61
C ASP A 72 11.91 8.63 -13.52
N SER A 73 11.43 8.83 -12.28
CA SER A 73 11.65 7.92 -11.17
C SER A 73 10.51 6.93 -11.06
N ARG A 74 10.86 5.65 -10.85
CA ARG A 74 9.88 4.61 -10.54
C ARG A 74 9.43 4.79 -9.10
N GLU A 75 8.14 4.89 -8.88
CA GLU A 75 7.54 4.99 -7.56
C GLU A 75 6.71 3.75 -7.28
N ILE A 76 6.91 3.17 -6.09
CA ILE A 76 6.01 2.18 -5.51
C ILE A 76 5.49 2.75 -4.20
N ARG A 77 4.18 2.60 -3.99
CA ARG A 77 3.53 2.95 -2.73
C ARG A 77 2.80 1.74 -2.20
N LEU A 78 2.99 1.48 -0.91
CA LEU A 78 2.38 0.38 -0.19
C LEU A 78 1.54 0.94 0.95
N TYR A 79 0.28 0.56 1.01
CA TYR A 79 -0.65 0.97 2.05
C TYR A 79 -1.05 -0.20 2.91
N TYR A 80 -1.06 0.04 4.21
CA TYR A 80 -1.41 -0.95 5.23
C TYR A 80 -2.02 -0.25 6.44
N ILE A 81 -2.57 -1.03 7.36
CA ILE A 81 -3.14 -0.50 8.60
C ILE A 81 -2.20 -0.84 9.75
N ASP A 82 -1.82 0.17 10.51
CA ASP A 82 -1.02 0.05 11.72
C ASP A 82 -1.84 0.47 12.95
N GLY A 83 -1.32 0.18 14.14
CA GLY A 83 -1.91 0.55 15.42
C GLY A 83 -2.52 -0.63 16.20
N ASN A 84 -3.31 -0.32 17.21
CA ASN A 84 -3.88 -1.29 18.13
C ASN A 84 -5.21 -0.78 18.72
N ASP A 85 -5.88 -1.60 19.55
CA ASP A 85 -7.17 -1.23 20.14
C ASP A 85 -7.06 -0.07 21.17
N GLN A 86 -5.87 0.25 21.68
CA GLN A 86 -5.62 1.35 22.63
C GLN A 86 -5.36 2.69 21.93
N ASP A 87 -4.45 2.71 20.95
CA ASP A 87 -4.00 3.91 20.24
C ASP A 87 -4.86 4.21 19.00
N GLY A 88 -5.70 3.26 18.61
CA GLY A 88 -6.49 3.29 17.40
C GLY A 88 -5.71 2.81 16.17
N TYR A 89 -6.45 2.60 15.10
CA TYR A 89 -5.92 2.11 13.83
C TYR A 89 -5.74 3.25 12.84
N GLN A 90 -4.60 3.26 12.15
CA GLN A 90 -4.23 4.29 11.19
C GLN A 90 -3.86 3.66 9.85
N LEU A 91 -4.31 4.28 8.76
CA LEU A 91 -3.78 4.02 7.44
C LEU A 91 -2.34 4.55 7.40
N LYS A 92 -1.41 3.72 6.91
CA LYS A 92 0.00 4.06 6.73
C LYS A 92 0.41 3.85 5.28
N GLU A 93 1.44 4.57 4.88
CA GLU A 93 2.09 4.53 3.57
C GLU A 93 3.58 4.24 3.76
N LEU A 94 4.08 3.27 2.99
CA LEU A 94 5.51 3.14 2.70
C LEU A 94 5.75 3.49 1.25
N CYS A 95 6.86 4.17 1.02
CA CYS A 95 7.31 4.60 -0.30
C CYS A 95 8.61 3.91 -0.65
N LYS A 96 8.75 3.53 -1.92
CA LYS A 96 10.01 3.11 -2.50
C LYS A 96 10.20 3.83 -3.83
N THR A 97 11.32 4.54 -3.95
CA THR A 97 11.71 5.22 -5.20
C THR A 97 12.86 4.45 -5.84
N ASN A 98 12.70 4.11 -7.12
CA ASN A 98 13.60 3.26 -7.88
C ASN A 98 13.89 1.95 -7.11
N ASP A 99 15.17 1.62 -6.95
CA ASP A 99 15.63 0.44 -6.20
C ASP A 99 16.09 0.79 -4.77
N GLY A 100 15.82 2.01 -4.29
CA GLY A 100 16.22 2.47 -2.96
C GLY A 100 15.48 1.77 -1.82
N ASP A 101 15.84 2.10 -0.58
CA ASP A 101 15.18 1.55 0.61
C ASP A 101 13.74 2.07 0.78
N TRP A 102 12.93 1.33 1.53
CA TRP A 102 11.62 1.83 1.93
C TRP A 102 11.74 2.95 2.95
N TYR A 103 10.89 3.94 2.82
CA TYR A 103 10.77 5.08 3.74
C TYR A 103 9.30 5.41 4.00
N ASP A 104 9.05 6.16 5.07
CA ASP A 104 7.70 6.60 5.43
C ASP A 104 7.13 7.57 4.40
N GLY A 105 5.89 7.31 3.99
CA GLY A 105 5.14 8.21 3.12
C GLY A 105 4.52 9.38 3.87
N THR A 106 4.19 10.45 3.13
CA THR A 106 3.63 11.68 3.71
C THR A 106 2.24 11.48 4.29
N LEU A 107 1.53 10.42 3.89
CA LEU A 107 0.26 10.03 4.49
C LEU A 107 0.40 9.79 6.01
N ASN A 108 1.56 9.33 6.47
CA ASN A 108 1.79 8.97 7.86
C ASN A 108 1.65 10.18 8.81
N ASP A 109 1.94 11.38 8.31
CA ASP A 109 1.84 12.65 9.05
C ASP A 109 0.42 13.25 9.03
N ASN A 110 -0.49 12.69 8.21
CA ASN A 110 -1.84 13.23 8.02
C ASN A 110 -2.90 12.60 8.97
N GLY A 111 -2.50 11.66 9.84
CA GLY A 111 -3.37 11.10 10.88
C GLY A 111 -4.63 10.42 10.35
N VAL A 112 -4.54 9.72 9.22
CA VAL A 112 -5.68 9.07 8.56
C VAL A 112 -6.13 7.85 9.38
N THR A 113 -7.20 8.00 10.16
CA THR A 113 -7.76 6.90 10.96
C THR A 113 -8.51 5.90 10.10
N ALA A 114 -8.29 4.60 10.32
CA ALA A 114 -9.00 3.50 9.67
C ALA A 114 -9.63 2.56 10.71
N THR A 115 -10.38 1.54 10.27
CA THR A 115 -10.82 0.43 11.14
C THR A 115 -9.91 -0.78 10.98
N LYS A 116 -9.77 -1.59 12.04
CA LYS A 116 -8.93 -2.81 12.01
C LYS A 116 -9.33 -3.87 11.00
N ASP A 117 -10.58 -3.84 10.56
CA ASP A 117 -11.16 -4.74 9.58
C ASP A 117 -11.36 -4.07 8.22
N SER A 118 -10.80 -2.87 8.02
CA SER A 118 -10.89 -2.18 6.74
C SER A 118 -10.18 -2.97 5.65
N LEU A 119 -10.90 -3.26 4.57
CA LEU A 119 -10.28 -3.62 3.30
C LEU A 119 -9.62 -2.39 2.69
N LEU A 120 -8.55 -2.60 1.92
CA LEU A 120 -7.83 -1.53 1.25
C LEU A 120 -7.84 -1.75 -0.26
N ALA A 121 -7.97 -0.65 -1.00
CA ALA A 121 -7.71 -0.62 -2.43
C ALA A 121 -7.03 0.71 -2.76
N ALA A 122 -6.06 0.69 -3.66
CA ALA A 122 -5.40 1.91 -4.11
C ALA A 122 -5.36 1.95 -5.63
N ASN A 123 -5.44 3.15 -6.19
CA ASN A 123 -5.17 3.39 -7.59
C ASN A 123 -4.39 4.70 -7.75
N VAL A 124 -3.67 4.76 -8.85
CA VAL A 124 -3.01 5.97 -9.32
C VAL A 124 -3.57 6.25 -10.70
N GLU A 125 -3.96 7.50 -10.92
CA GLU A 125 -4.44 7.92 -12.23
C GLU A 125 -3.26 8.34 -13.10
N ASP A 126 -3.05 7.59 -14.18
CA ASP A 126 -2.10 7.97 -15.21
C ASP A 126 -2.58 9.27 -15.90
N GLY A 127 -1.71 10.29 -15.93
CA GLY A 127 -2.00 11.58 -16.56
C GLY A 127 -2.66 12.66 -15.69
N GLN A 128 -3.57 12.34 -14.74
CA GLN A 128 -4.10 13.36 -13.81
C GLN A 128 -3.23 13.57 -12.58
N GLY A 129 -2.35 12.61 -12.27
CA GLY A 129 -1.41 12.74 -11.19
C GLY A 129 -2.07 12.72 -9.81
N ASP A 130 -3.11 11.93 -9.62
CA ASP A 130 -3.68 11.70 -8.29
C ASP A 130 -3.40 10.27 -7.85
N LEU A 131 -2.93 10.15 -6.62
CA LEU A 131 -2.91 8.89 -5.91
C LEU A 131 -4.11 8.82 -4.96
N LYS A 132 -4.82 7.71 -4.95
CA LYS A 132 -6.05 7.51 -4.17
C LYS A 132 -6.00 6.16 -3.44
N VAL A 133 -6.41 6.16 -2.18
CA VAL A 133 -6.51 4.96 -1.33
C VAL A 133 -7.89 4.92 -0.70
N PHE A 134 -8.62 3.83 -0.95
CA PHE A 134 -9.94 3.55 -0.44
C PHE A 134 -9.82 2.66 0.79
N PHE A 135 -10.55 3.02 1.85
CA PHE A 135 -10.51 2.37 3.14
C PHE A 135 -11.84 2.58 3.89
N GLN A 136 -12.00 1.94 5.05
CA GLN A 136 -13.11 2.13 5.94
C GLN A 136 -12.67 2.89 7.19
N ARG A 137 -13.50 3.85 7.60
CA ARG A 137 -13.30 4.65 8.81
C ARG A 137 -14.54 4.54 9.69
N GLN A 138 -14.33 4.46 11.00
CA GLN A 138 -15.42 4.54 11.97
C GLN A 138 -15.59 5.97 12.46
N LYS A 139 -16.78 6.54 12.29
CA LYS A 139 -17.16 7.86 12.81
C LYS A 139 -18.58 7.82 13.36
N GLY A 140 -18.76 8.17 14.63
CA GLY A 140 -20.09 8.16 15.26
C GLY A 140 -20.75 6.78 15.32
N GLY A 141 -19.96 5.71 15.47
CA GLY A 141 -20.44 4.33 15.53
C GLY A 141 -20.70 3.66 14.18
N ASN A 142 -20.69 4.42 13.07
CA ASN A 142 -20.87 3.87 11.73
C ASN A 142 -19.51 3.65 11.05
N LYS A 143 -19.38 2.53 10.33
CA LYS A 143 -18.27 2.27 9.40
C LYS A 143 -18.67 2.73 8.02
N ASP A 144 -17.98 3.73 7.52
CA ASP A 144 -18.20 4.28 6.19
C ASP A 144 -16.98 4.04 5.31
N THR A 145 -17.18 3.95 4.00
CA THR A 145 -16.07 3.96 3.04
C THR A 145 -15.59 5.39 2.83
N TRP A 146 -14.28 5.56 2.82
CA TRP A 146 -13.57 6.81 2.61
C TRP A 146 -12.50 6.64 1.54
N VAL A 147 -12.08 7.76 0.98
CA VAL A 147 -10.88 7.84 0.15
C VAL A 147 -9.95 8.90 0.71
N ALA A 148 -8.67 8.57 0.83
CA ALA A 148 -7.57 9.50 1.03
C ALA A 148 -6.92 9.70 -0.33
N TRP A 149 -6.63 10.94 -0.71
CA TRP A 149 -5.95 11.22 -1.97
C TRP A 149 -4.90 12.31 -1.82
N VAL A 150 -3.90 12.27 -2.70
CA VAL A 150 -2.90 13.32 -2.86
C VAL A 150 -2.55 13.49 -4.34
N VAL A 151 -2.31 14.72 -4.76
CA VAL A 151 -1.72 14.98 -6.09
C VAL A 151 -0.25 14.57 -6.03
N LEU A 152 0.23 13.83 -7.01
CA LEU A 152 1.61 13.35 -7.13
C LEU A 152 2.59 14.52 -6.97
N GLY A 153 3.60 14.32 -6.11
CA GLY A 153 4.58 15.34 -5.75
C GLY A 153 4.14 16.29 -4.63
N GLN A 154 2.88 16.24 -4.20
CA GLN A 154 2.41 16.96 -3.01
C GLN A 154 2.49 16.09 -1.75
N THR A 155 2.43 16.74 -0.59
CA THR A 155 2.55 16.09 0.72
C THR A 155 1.28 16.20 1.56
N THR A 156 0.36 17.09 1.18
CA THR A 156 -0.90 17.33 1.90
C THR A 156 -1.97 16.39 1.39
N TRP A 157 -2.39 15.45 2.23
CA TRP A 157 -3.44 14.50 1.87
C TRP A 157 -4.81 15.06 2.20
N SER A 158 -5.75 14.83 1.29
CA SER A 158 -7.16 15.13 1.49
C SER A 158 -7.95 13.85 1.73
N GLN A 159 -9.10 13.97 2.39
CA GLN A 159 -9.99 12.84 2.68
C GLN A 159 -11.43 13.20 2.34
N ARG A 160 -12.18 12.24 1.78
CA ARG A 160 -13.64 12.38 1.62
C ARG A 160 -14.36 11.06 1.87
N LYS A 161 -15.57 11.15 2.43
CA LYS A 161 -16.50 10.03 2.54
C LYS A 161 -17.04 9.66 1.15
N VAL A 162 -17.16 8.37 0.87
CA VAL A 162 -17.85 7.86 -0.31
C VAL A 162 -19.35 7.84 0.00
N TYR A 163 -20.14 8.45 -0.88
CA TYR A 163 -21.61 8.49 -0.76
C TYR A 163 -22.25 7.73 -1.90
N SER A 164 -23.41 7.13 -1.64
CA SER A 164 -24.28 6.60 -2.69
C SER A 164 -24.98 7.76 -3.41
N GLY A 165 -24.76 7.87 -4.72
CA GLY A 165 -25.39 8.84 -5.60
C GLY A 165 -25.29 8.39 -7.05
N THR A 166 -26.04 9.04 -7.94
CA THR A 166 -25.95 8.85 -9.40
C THR A 166 -24.99 9.87 -10.01
N TYR A 167 -24.10 9.41 -10.89
CA TYR A 167 -23.20 10.26 -11.69
C TYR A 167 -23.88 10.76 -12.97
#